data_AF-Q0BZP8-F1
#
_entry.id   AF-Q0BZP8-F1
#
_cell.length_a   1.000
_cell.length_b   1.000
_cell.length_c   1.000
_cell.angle_alpha   90.00
_cell.angle_beta   90.00
_cell.angle_gamma   90.00
#
_symmetry.space_group_name_H-M   'P 1'
#
loop_
_entity.id
_entity.type
_entity.pdbx_description
1 polymer ?
#
loop_
_entity_poly.entity_id
_entity_poly.type
_entity_poly.pdbx_seq_one_letter_code
_entity_poly.pdbx_strand_id
1 'polypeptide(L)'
;MLAVNHIDPIAPETTTRTCATRVFPLLSGVGGMRNTNSAVGSNEEFDAMHRSPALNGGSPTIPIDELSASLSDPVLAALLQSSRDCIKVLDLTGRIRYMNPMGLSARQLSADTDVIGRHWWDLWPEESHSMVQDATGKGASGDSTDFRGFCPTARGRPKWWDVRMVPIRNGAGEVTGVLVVSKDVTDAVTNRKMYDTIALEMRHRLKNAFAVASAIAKISARQTPEHQPFAEDLVKRFSSLAVAQGKLVDAASDFPLRALVSDLVDAAGVSEETIDVSGLPDCLVDEAQMRVIAVVIGELTTNSLKYGALRNGGAIYCQGRIEDEWLHLSWIEPLEDASEGQTETSSSTNTGLAVIQRIVTSAGGQVSRVMNQDGLRVDFSLVHQQADASSD
;
A
#
# COMPACT_ATOMS: atom_id res chain seq x y z
N MET A 1 52.64 21.01 -36.39
CA MET A 1 52.37 19.98 -35.36
C MET A 1 50.87 20.04 -35.06
N LEU A 2 50.08 19.37 -35.91
CA LEU A 2 49.41 18.07 -35.65
C LEU A 2 48.24 18.24 -34.66
N ALA A 3 46.99 17.89 -34.91
CA ALA A 3 46.17 17.65 -36.10
C ALA A 3 44.71 17.70 -35.59
N VAL A 4 43.81 18.32 -36.35
CA VAL A 4 42.36 18.37 -36.08
C VAL A 4 41.75 17.02 -36.47
N ASN A 5 41.01 16.37 -35.58
CA ASN A 5 40.15 15.25 -35.93
C ASN A 5 38.68 15.58 -35.61
N HIS A 6 37.94 15.79 -36.70
CA HIS A 6 36.49 15.74 -36.79
C HIS A 6 35.97 14.35 -36.38
N ILE A 7 34.89 14.31 -35.60
CA ILE A 7 34.05 13.12 -35.47
C ILE A 7 32.64 13.55 -35.87
N ASP A 8 32.15 12.92 -36.94
CA ASP A 8 30.82 13.09 -37.51
C ASP A 8 29.72 12.49 -36.62
N PRO A 9 28.48 13.03 -36.68
CA PRO A 9 27.33 12.49 -35.96
C PRO A 9 26.71 11.30 -36.69
N ILE A 10 26.46 10.22 -35.94
CA ILE A 10 25.73 9.04 -36.42
C ILE A 10 24.22 9.37 -36.47
N ALA A 11 23.67 9.39 -37.68
CA ALA A 11 22.24 9.43 -37.97
C ALA A 11 21.61 8.01 -37.92
N PRO A 12 20.29 7.88 -37.66
CA PRO A 12 19.64 6.60 -37.40
C PRO A 12 19.30 5.82 -38.69
N GLU A 13 19.59 4.53 -38.70
CA GLU A 13 19.17 3.61 -39.76
C GLU A 13 17.68 3.25 -39.64
N THR A 14 16.98 3.53 -40.74
CA THR A 14 15.65 3.07 -41.09
C THR A 14 15.69 1.61 -41.54
N THR A 15 14.83 0.75 -40.99
CA THR A 15 14.43 -0.49 -41.66
C THR A 15 12.92 -0.62 -41.64
N THR A 16 12.36 -0.38 -42.82
CA THR A 16 10.97 -0.58 -43.23
C THR A 16 10.67 -2.08 -43.28
N ARG A 17 9.62 -2.55 -42.58
CA ARG A 17 8.89 -3.75 -43.00
C ARG A 17 7.39 -3.53 -42.90
N THR A 18 6.76 -3.84 -44.02
CA THR A 18 5.42 -3.47 -44.46
C THR A 18 4.39 -4.54 -44.05
N CYS A 19 3.28 -4.08 -43.50
CA CYS A 19 1.87 -4.44 -43.74
C CYS A 19 1.49 -5.91 -44.07
N ALA A 20 0.56 -6.47 -43.28
CA ALA A 20 -0.50 -7.34 -43.77
C ALA A 20 -1.69 -7.37 -42.78
N THR A 21 -2.53 -6.34 -42.87
CA THR A 21 -3.92 -6.33 -42.40
C THR A 21 -4.72 -7.39 -43.16
N ARG A 22 -5.36 -8.34 -42.47
CA ARG A 22 -6.40 -9.20 -43.06
C ARG A 22 -7.78 -8.72 -42.60
N VAL A 23 -8.42 -8.01 -43.51
CA VAL A 23 -9.88 -7.82 -43.63
C VAL A 23 -10.34 -8.76 -44.74
N PHE A 24 -11.44 -9.51 -44.57
CA PHE A 24 -12.37 -9.99 -45.62
C PHE A 24 -13.66 -10.56 -44.92
N PRO A 25 -14.83 -10.65 -45.59
CA PRO A 25 -16.01 -9.84 -45.27
C PRO A 25 -17.38 -10.58 -45.35
N LEU A 26 -18.43 -9.87 -44.93
CA LEU A 26 -19.80 -9.68 -45.49
C LEU A 26 -20.69 -10.86 -46.00
N LEU A 27 -21.91 -10.86 -45.40
CA LEU A 27 -23.26 -10.95 -46.01
C LEU A 27 -23.70 -12.33 -46.59
N SER A 28 -24.92 -12.86 -46.42
CA SER A 28 -26.27 -12.28 -46.36
C SER A 28 -27.32 -13.41 -46.16
N GLY A 29 -28.56 -13.08 -45.74
CA GLY A 29 -29.74 -13.96 -45.85
C GLY A 29 -30.67 -13.92 -44.61
N VAL A 30 -31.46 -12.87 -44.42
CA VAL A 30 -32.91 -12.76 -44.74
C VAL A 30 -33.82 -13.77 -43.98
N GLY A 31 -34.63 -13.22 -43.07
CA GLY A 31 -36.08 -13.48 -43.05
C GLY A 31 -36.64 -14.36 -41.93
N GLY A 32 -37.51 -13.77 -41.09
CA GLY A 32 -38.72 -14.46 -40.61
C GLY A 32 -38.83 -14.73 -39.10
N MET A 33 -39.58 -13.84 -38.42
CA MET A 33 -40.67 -14.19 -37.48
C MET A 33 -40.50 -15.40 -36.53
N ARG A 34 -40.38 -15.16 -35.22
CA ARG A 34 -41.50 -15.22 -34.25
C ARG A 34 -41.02 -15.02 -32.81
N ASN A 35 -41.82 -14.25 -32.10
CA ASN A 35 -41.77 -14.08 -30.66
C ASN A 35 -42.35 -15.35 -30.01
N THR A 36 -41.57 -16.08 -29.21
CA THR A 36 -42.09 -17.05 -28.23
C THR A 36 -41.26 -16.99 -26.95
N ASN A 37 -41.86 -16.33 -25.96
CA ASN A 37 -41.50 -16.43 -24.56
C ASN A 37 -41.76 -17.87 -24.09
N SER A 38 -40.72 -18.62 -23.72
CA SER A 38 -40.76 -19.67 -22.68
C SER A 38 -39.44 -20.46 -22.68
N ALA A 39 -38.61 -20.23 -21.66
CA ALA A 39 -37.80 -21.24 -20.96
C ALA A 39 -36.65 -20.54 -20.23
N VAL A 40 -36.95 -20.06 -19.02
CA VAL A 40 -35.95 -19.99 -17.96
C VAL A 40 -35.59 -21.44 -17.65
N GLY A 41 -34.56 -21.95 -18.30
CA GLY A 41 -33.91 -23.20 -17.93
C GLY A 41 -32.95 -22.89 -16.80
N SER A 42 -33.10 -23.60 -15.68
CA SER A 42 -32.21 -23.54 -14.53
C SER A 42 -30.75 -23.72 -14.97
N ASN A 43 -29.87 -22.86 -14.48
CA ASN A 43 -28.41 -22.91 -14.66
C ASN A 43 -27.77 -24.11 -13.91
N GLU A 44 -28.41 -25.28 -13.92
CA GLU A 44 -27.95 -26.46 -13.15
C GLU A 44 -26.69 -27.10 -13.74
N GLU A 45 -26.37 -26.87 -15.02
CA GLU A 45 -25.17 -27.44 -15.65
C GLU A 45 -23.89 -26.62 -15.43
N PHE A 46 -23.97 -25.32 -15.08
CA PHE A 46 -22.79 -24.52 -14.76
C PHE A 46 -22.38 -24.66 -13.27
N ASP A 47 -23.35 -24.91 -12.38
CA ASP A 47 -23.12 -25.21 -10.95
C ASP A 47 -22.64 -26.65 -10.68
N ALA A 48 -22.62 -27.52 -11.70
CA ALA A 48 -22.21 -28.92 -11.57
C ALA A 48 -20.69 -29.13 -11.74
N MET A 49 -19.97 -28.17 -12.34
CA MET A 49 -18.54 -28.31 -12.64
C MET A 49 -17.61 -27.74 -11.55
N HIS A 50 -18.14 -26.93 -10.62
CA HIS A 50 -17.41 -26.37 -9.47
C HIS A 50 -17.77 -26.97 -8.11
N ARG A 51 -18.67 -27.97 -8.06
CA ARG A 51 -18.86 -28.78 -6.86
C ARG A 51 -17.82 -29.89 -6.84
N SER A 52 -16.63 -29.57 -6.32
CA SER A 52 -15.83 -30.59 -5.62
C SER A 52 -16.78 -31.37 -4.72
N PRO A 53 -16.77 -32.72 -4.72
CA PRO A 53 -17.60 -33.47 -3.82
C PRO A 53 -17.29 -32.95 -2.42
N ALA A 54 -18.29 -32.36 -1.77
CA ALA A 54 -18.20 -31.97 -0.38
C ALA A 54 -17.63 -33.18 0.36
N LEU A 55 -16.48 -33.00 1.01
CA LEU A 55 -15.95 -33.93 2.00
C LEU A 55 -16.94 -33.92 3.19
N ASN A 56 -18.15 -34.44 2.98
CA ASN A 56 -19.16 -34.75 3.98
C ASN A 56 -18.86 -36.10 4.65
N GLY A 57 -17.57 -36.42 4.80
CA GLY A 57 -17.07 -37.16 5.94
C GLY A 57 -16.18 -36.16 6.65
N GLY A 58 -16.55 -35.77 7.88
CA GLY A 58 -15.71 -34.85 8.66
C GLY A 58 -14.27 -35.34 8.55
N SER A 59 -13.39 -34.53 7.96
CA SER A 59 -11.96 -34.81 7.98
C SER A 59 -11.63 -35.12 9.43
N PRO A 60 -11.15 -36.33 9.76
CA PRO A 60 -10.79 -36.62 11.13
C PRO A 60 -9.66 -35.65 11.47
N THR A 61 -10.01 -34.56 12.14
CA THR A 61 -9.05 -33.69 12.80
C THR A 61 -8.53 -34.52 13.95
N ILE A 62 -7.44 -35.24 13.71
CA ILE A 62 -6.69 -35.91 14.76
C ILE A 62 -6.26 -34.80 15.72
N PRO A 63 -6.75 -34.80 16.98
CA PRO A 63 -6.28 -33.86 17.99
C PRO A 63 -4.75 -33.89 18.02
N ILE A 64 -4.09 -32.73 18.16
CA ILE A 64 -2.61 -32.65 18.16
C ILE A 64 -1.99 -33.62 19.17
N ASP A 65 -2.66 -33.87 20.30
CA ASP A 65 -2.20 -34.81 21.32
C ASP A 65 -2.25 -36.27 20.81
N GLU A 66 -3.29 -36.68 20.09
CA GLU A 66 -3.39 -37.99 19.45
C GLU A 66 -2.42 -38.12 18.27
N LEU A 67 -2.15 -37.03 17.55
CA LEU A 67 -1.16 -36.99 16.47
C LEU A 67 0.26 -37.17 17.04
N SER A 68 0.57 -36.50 18.16
CA SER A 68 1.87 -36.63 18.82
C SER A 68 2.16 -38.05 19.33
N ALA A 69 1.12 -38.74 19.80
CA ALA A 69 1.21 -40.13 20.27
C ALA A 69 1.23 -41.17 19.14
N SER A 70 0.77 -40.82 17.94
CA SER A 70 0.66 -41.73 16.79
C SER A 70 1.75 -41.57 15.73
N LEU A 71 2.52 -40.49 15.77
CA LEU A 71 3.65 -40.27 14.86
C LEU A 71 4.83 -41.19 15.22
N SER A 72 5.06 -42.20 14.38
CA SER A 72 6.28 -43.02 14.44
C SER A 72 7.54 -42.23 14.08
N ASP A 73 8.70 -42.64 14.63
CA ASP A 73 10.00 -42.00 14.37
C ASP A 73 10.32 -41.79 12.86
N PRO A 74 10.03 -42.74 11.94
CA PRO A 74 10.27 -42.53 10.51
C PRO A 74 9.41 -41.41 9.91
N VAL A 75 8.18 -41.23 10.37
CA VAL A 75 7.28 -40.17 9.88
C VAL A 75 7.76 -38.82 10.38
N LEU A 76 8.14 -38.72 11.66
CA LEU A 76 8.72 -37.49 12.22
C LEU A 76 10.02 -37.10 11.49
N ALA A 77 10.88 -38.08 11.20
CA ALA A 77 12.10 -37.85 10.43
C ALA A 77 11.79 -37.33 9.01
N ALA A 78 10.80 -37.92 8.32
CA ALA A 78 10.38 -37.46 7.00
C ALA A 78 9.82 -36.03 7.02
N LEU A 79 9.02 -35.67 8.04
CA LEU A 79 8.52 -34.32 8.23
C LEU A 79 9.67 -33.31 8.38
N LEU A 80 10.63 -33.60 9.26
CA LEU A 80 11.81 -32.75 9.49
C LEU A 80 12.68 -32.60 8.23
N GLN A 81 12.83 -33.66 7.44
CA GLN A 81 13.61 -33.66 6.19
C GLN A 81 12.90 -32.94 5.03
N SER A 82 11.56 -33.02 4.97
CA SER A 82 10.77 -32.39 3.90
C SER A 82 10.62 -30.87 4.07
N SER A 83 10.76 -30.36 5.30
CA SER A 83 10.64 -28.94 5.57
C SER A 83 11.72 -28.15 4.86
N ARG A 84 11.32 -27.03 4.24
CA ARG A 84 12.23 -26.08 3.60
C ARG A 84 12.89 -25.12 4.60
N ASP A 85 12.40 -25.10 5.83
CA ASP A 85 12.92 -24.25 6.89
C ASP A 85 14.10 -24.90 7.62
N CYS A 86 14.95 -24.07 8.23
CA CYS A 86 16.03 -24.51 9.08
C CYS A 86 15.49 -24.88 10.46
N ILE A 87 15.32 -26.18 10.70
CA ILE A 87 14.82 -26.73 11.97
C ILE A 87 16.01 -27.21 12.80
N LYS A 88 16.02 -26.85 14.08
CA LYS A 88 16.98 -27.35 15.07
C LYS A 88 16.31 -27.62 16.40
N VAL A 89 16.90 -28.54 17.16
CA VAL A 89 16.54 -28.80 18.56
C VAL A 89 17.71 -28.38 19.43
N LEU A 90 17.44 -27.56 20.42
CA LEU A 90 18.40 -27.12 21.42
C LEU A 90 18.15 -27.84 22.75
N ASP A 91 19.19 -28.02 23.54
CA ASP A 91 19.04 -28.33 24.96
C ASP A 91 18.70 -27.07 25.79
N LEU A 92 18.44 -27.26 27.08
CA LEU A 92 18.08 -26.16 28.00
C LEU A 92 19.22 -25.13 28.20
N THR A 93 20.45 -25.46 27.81
CA THR A 93 21.61 -24.55 27.85
C THR A 93 21.80 -23.81 26.52
N GLY A 94 20.94 -24.07 25.53
CA GLY A 94 21.01 -23.46 24.20
C GLY A 94 22.01 -24.11 23.25
N ARG A 95 22.48 -25.34 23.55
CA ARG A 95 23.36 -26.09 22.64
C ARG A 95 22.57 -26.90 21.63
N ILE A 96 23.04 -26.92 20.38
CA ILE A 96 22.36 -27.62 19.28
C ILE A 96 22.50 -29.14 19.47
N ARG A 97 21.38 -29.85 19.59
CA ARG A 97 21.31 -31.33 19.60
C ARG A 97 20.99 -31.92 18.24
N TYR A 98 20.28 -31.18 17.41
CA TYR A 98 19.88 -31.60 16.08
C TYR A 98 19.72 -30.40 15.15
N MET A 99 20.03 -30.56 13.88
CA MET A 99 19.66 -29.64 12.80
C MET A 99 19.26 -30.47 11.57
N ASN A 100 18.20 -30.07 10.86
CA ASN A 100 17.81 -30.79 9.64
C ASN A 100 18.77 -30.50 8.47
N PRO A 101 18.85 -31.38 7.45
CA PRO A 101 19.75 -31.20 6.31
C PRO A 101 19.52 -29.89 5.53
N MET A 102 18.27 -29.44 5.47
CA MET A 102 17.91 -28.16 4.87
C MET A 102 18.50 -26.99 5.65
N GLY A 103 18.52 -27.06 6.98
CA GLY A 103 19.17 -26.07 7.84
C GLY A 103 20.68 -25.96 7.59
N LEU A 104 21.38 -27.10 7.50
CA LEU A 104 22.81 -27.12 7.16
C LEU A 104 23.09 -26.50 5.80
N SER A 105 22.30 -26.88 4.79
CA SER A 105 22.43 -26.41 3.42
C SER A 105 22.15 -24.91 3.30
N ALA A 106 21.06 -24.42 3.92
CA ALA A 106 20.68 -23.01 3.90
C ALA A 106 21.71 -22.13 4.63
N ARG A 107 22.36 -22.67 5.66
CA ARG A 107 23.45 -22.03 6.41
C ARG A 107 24.82 -22.19 5.74
N GLN A 108 24.93 -23.02 4.68
CA GLN A 108 26.16 -23.38 3.99
C GLN A 108 27.22 -24.02 4.92
N LEU A 109 26.75 -24.85 5.85
CA LEU A 109 27.57 -25.65 6.75
C LEU A 109 27.97 -26.97 6.09
N SER A 110 29.12 -27.51 6.46
CA SER A 110 29.70 -28.68 5.78
C SER A 110 29.20 -30.01 6.34
N ALA A 111 28.96 -30.09 7.65
CA ALA A 111 28.39 -31.28 8.30
C ALA A 111 27.75 -30.98 9.67
N ASP A 112 26.95 -31.93 10.17
CA ASP A 112 26.37 -31.88 11.53
C ASP A 112 27.45 -31.70 12.61
N THR A 113 28.61 -32.36 12.44
CA THR A 113 29.74 -32.29 13.39
C THR A 113 30.27 -30.87 13.61
N ASP A 114 29.97 -29.94 12.70
CA ASP A 114 30.42 -28.54 12.80
C ASP A 114 29.54 -27.69 13.73
N VAL A 115 28.34 -28.19 14.09
CA VAL A 115 27.30 -27.44 14.82
C VAL A 115 26.74 -28.14 16.04
N ILE A 116 26.69 -29.48 16.08
CA ILE A 116 26.17 -30.20 17.24
C ILE A 116 27.05 -29.92 18.47
N GLY A 117 26.40 -29.62 19.60
CA GLY A 117 27.03 -29.30 20.88
C GLY A 117 27.50 -27.85 21.02
N ARG A 118 27.54 -27.05 19.94
CA ARG A 118 27.85 -25.61 20.02
C ARG A 118 26.66 -24.82 20.54
N HIS A 119 26.93 -23.67 21.15
CA HIS A 119 25.85 -22.76 21.48
C HIS A 119 25.27 -22.16 20.21
N TRP A 120 23.94 -22.04 20.16
CA TRP A 120 23.28 -21.60 18.94
C TRP A 120 23.65 -20.16 18.54
N TRP A 121 23.85 -19.26 19.51
CA TRP A 121 24.30 -17.89 19.28
C TRP A 121 25.71 -17.81 18.68
N ASP A 122 26.57 -18.82 18.82
CA ASP A 122 27.89 -18.85 18.17
C ASP A 122 27.79 -18.87 16.63
N LEU A 123 26.61 -19.17 16.09
CA LEU A 123 26.31 -19.12 14.65
C LEU A 123 25.78 -17.74 14.20
N TRP A 124 25.52 -16.83 15.13
CA TRP A 124 25.04 -15.48 14.87
C TRP A 124 26.17 -14.45 14.98
N PRO A 125 26.04 -13.28 14.32
CA PRO A 125 26.91 -12.14 14.58
C PRO A 125 26.95 -11.76 16.07
N GLU A 126 28.09 -11.31 16.56
CA GLU A 126 28.31 -10.95 17.97
C GLU A 126 27.29 -9.94 18.49
N GLU A 127 26.94 -8.94 17.67
CA GLU A 127 25.90 -7.95 17.94
C GLU A 127 24.50 -8.54 18.22
N SER A 128 24.23 -9.75 17.72
CA SER A 128 22.95 -10.45 17.89
C SER A 128 22.97 -11.48 19.03
N HIS A 129 24.12 -11.72 19.68
CA HIS A 129 24.24 -12.77 20.70
C HIS A 129 23.28 -12.58 21.87
N SER A 130 23.19 -11.37 22.41
CA SER A 130 22.30 -11.08 23.55
C SER A 130 20.84 -11.36 23.21
N MET A 131 20.34 -10.88 22.05
CA MET A 131 18.97 -11.15 21.59
C MET A 131 18.70 -12.66 21.46
N VAL A 132 19.66 -13.39 20.88
CA VAL A 132 19.53 -14.83 20.64
C VAL A 132 19.57 -15.61 21.95
N GLN A 133 20.42 -15.21 22.90
CA GLN A 133 20.53 -15.79 24.24
C GLN A 133 19.24 -15.56 25.04
N ASP A 134 18.70 -14.34 25.02
CA ASP A 134 17.46 -14.00 25.71
C ASP A 134 16.27 -14.79 25.18
N ALA A 135 16.14 -14.89 23.85
CA ALA A 135 15.09 -15.71 23.22
C ALA A 135 15.24 -17.19 23.60
N THR A 136 16.48 -17.71 23.58
CA THR A 136 16.76 -19.10 23.96
C THR A 136 16.44 -19.36 25.44
N GLY A 137 16.75 -18.41 26.32
CA GLY A 137 16.44 -18.50 27.76
C GLY A 137 14.95 -18.54 28.03
N LYS A 138 14.16 -17.68 27.36
CA LYS A 138 12.68 -17.71 27.40
C LYS A 138 12.10 -19.02 26.88
N GLY A 139 12.65 -19.52 25.77
CA GLY A 139 12.32 -20.85 25.24
C GLY A 139 12.55 -21.96 26.26
N ALA A 140 13.70 -21.93 26.94
CA ALA A 140 14.06 -22.91 27.96
C ALA A 140 13.21 -22.79 29.25
N SER A 141 12.71 -21.59 29.58
CA SER A 141 11.78 -21.40 30.71
C SER A 141 10.34 -21.81 30.37
N GLY A 142 10.05 -22.15 29.12
CA GLY A 142 8.75 -22.66 28.70
C GLY A 142 7.86 -21.67 27.94
N ASP A 143 8.40 -20.52 27.55
CA ASP A 143 7.69 -19.53 26.74
C ASP A 143 7.98 -19.76 25.25
N SER A 144 6.98 -19.53 24.40
CA SER A 144 7.21 -19.46 22.95
C SER A 144 7.63 -18.04 22.58
N THR A 145 8.66 -17.90 21.75
CA THR A 145 9.15 -16.59 21.32
C THR A 145 9.43 -16.55 19.83
N ASP A 146 9.26 -15.40 19.22
CA ASP A 146 9.69 -15.14 17.85
C ASP A 146 10.54 -13.88 17.76
N PHE A 147 11.40 -13.86 16.75
CA PHE A 147 12.16 -12.67 16.36
C PHE A 147 12.61 -12.75 14.91
N ARG A 148 12.89 -11.60 14.32
CA ARG A 148 13.56 -11.48 13.02
C ARG A 148 14.99 -11.00 13.23
N GLY A 149 15.96 -11.63 12.58
CA GLY A 149 17.35 -11.23 12.70
C GLY A 149 18.19 -11.45 11.45
N PHE A 150 19.23 -10.63 11.31
CA PHE A 150 20.25 -10.79 10.28
C PHE A 150 21.31 -11.80 10.74
N CYS A 151 21.56 -12.81 9.92
CA CYS A 151 22.63 -13.78 10.17
C CYS A 151 23.14 -14.28 8.83
N PRO A 152 24.38 -13.93 8.43
CA PRO A 152 24.96 -14.40 7.17
C PRO A 152 25.25 -15.91 7.22
N THR A 153 25.31 -16.55 6.06
CA THR A 153 25.72 -17.97 5.98
C THR A 153 27.17 -18.14 6.43
N ALA A 154 27.62 -19.37 6.66
CA ALA A 154 29.01 -19.65 7.01
C ALA A 154 30.03 -19.18 5.95
N ARG A 155 29.60 -18.97 4.70
CA ARG A 155 30.41 -18.38 3.61
C ARG A 155 30.15 -16.88 3.39
N GLY A 156 29.48 -16.21 4.33
CA GLY A 156 29.26 -14.77 4.31
C GLY A 156 28.09 -14.27 3.45
N ARG A 157 27.25 -15.15 2.90
CA ARG A 157 26.07 -14.70 2.12
C ARG A 157 25.05 -14.06 3.06
N PRO A 158 24.60 -12.81 2.81
CA PRO A 158 23.65 -12.13 3.68
C PRO A 158 22.30 -12.87 3.67
N LYS A 159 21.74 -13.09 4.86
CA LYS A 159 20.43 -13.72 5.04
C LYS A 159 19.66 -13.08 6.20
N TRP A 160 18.34 -12.96 6.03
CA TRP A 160 17.39 -12.58 7.07
C TRP A 160 16.54 -13.77 7.46
N TRP A 161 16.35 -13.94 8.77
CA TRP A 161 15.67 -15.11 9.33
C TRP A 161 14.53 -14.69 10.22
N ASP A 162 13.34 -15.23 9.94
CA ASP A 162 12.25 -15.27 10.90
C ASP A 162 12.42 -16.53 11.74
N VAL A 163 12.62 -16.33 13.04
CA VAL A 163 12.90 -17.39 13.99
C VAL A 163 11.71 -17.53 14.91
N ARG A 164 11.21 -18.75 15.04
CA ARG A 164 10.27 -19.13 16.10
C ARG A 164 10.88 -20.21 16.98
N MET A 165 10.77 -20.01 18.28
CA MET A 165 11.17 -20.95 19.32
C MET A 165 9.94 -21.45 20.06
N VAL A 166 9.90 -22.76 20.26
CA VAL A 166 8.82 -23.44 20.98
C VAL A 166 9.44 -24.41 21.98
N PRO A 167 9.04 -24.40 23.25
CA PRO A 167 9.53 -25.36 24.23
C PRO A 167 9.06 -26.78 23.90
N ILE A 168 9.95 -27.75 24.02
CA ILE A 168 9.62 -29.17 23.92
C ILE A 168 9.33 -29.67 25.33
N ARG A 169 8.14 -30.24 25.56
CA ARG A 169 7.71 -30.74 26.86
C ARG A 169 7.63 -32.27 26.87
N ASN A 170 7.99 -32.89 27.99
CA ASN A 170 7.78 -34.32 28.20
C ASN A 170 6.32 -34.62 28.61
N GLY A 171 5.97 -35.89 28.80
CA GLY A 171 4.63 -36.31 29.24
C GLY A 171 4.23 -35.82 30.64
N ALA A 172 5.17 -35.26 31.43
CA ALA A 172 4.90 -34.61 32.72
C ALA A 172 4.74 -33.07 32.59
N GLY A 173 4.85 -32.52 31.38
CA GLY A 173 4.74 -31.08 31.11
C GLY A 173 6.04 -30.28 31.32
N GLU A 174 7.13 -30.95 31.72
CA GLU A 174 8.43 -30.32 31.96
C GLU A 174 9.14 -30.03 30.64
N VAL A 175 9.80 -28.86 30.54
CA VAL A 175 10.57 -28.48 29.36
C VAL A 175 11.85 -29.31 29.30
N THR A 176 12.07 -30.03 28.21
CA THR A 176 13.25 -30.90 28.00
C THR A 176 14.20 -30.39 26.91
N GLY A 177 13.78 -29.37 26.17
CA GLY A 177 14.56 -28.72 25.13
C GLY A 177 13.75 -27.64 24.43
N VAL A 178 14.32 -27.07 23.36
CA VAL A 178 13.68 -25.99 22.59
C VAL A 178 13.73 -26.35 21.11
N LEU A 179 12.57 -26.41 20.46
CA LEU A 179 12.46 -26.49 19.01
C LEU A 179 12.61 -25.09 18.44
N VAL A 180 13.51 -24.92 17.47
CA VAL A 180 13.65 -23.65 16.77
C VAL A 180 13.45 -23.87 15.28
N VAL A 181 12.54 -23.12 14.69
CA VAL A 181 12.29 -23.07 13.24
C VAL A 181 12.77 -21.72 12.73
N SER A 182 13.62 -21.72 11.72
CA SER A 182 14.14 -20.50 11.09
C SER A 182 13.81 -20.49 9.61
N LYS A 183 12.93 -19.57 9.23
CA LYS A 183 12.50 -19.34 7.86
C LYS A 183 13.38 -18.26 7.22
N ASP A 184 13.86 -18.54 6.03
CA ASP A 184 14.59 -17.55 5.23
C ASP A 184 13.60 -16.55 4.63
N VAL A 185 13.72 -15.28 5.03
CA VAL A 185 12.89 -14.17 4.57
C VAL A 185 13.72 -13.12 3.82
N THR A 186 14.90 -13.52 3.33
CA THR A 186 15.83 -12.62 2.66
C THR A 186 15.18 -11.92 1.47
N ASP A 187 14.55 -12.68 0.57
CA ASP A 187 13.94 -12.12 -0.63
C ASP A 187 12.81 -11.14 -0.29
N ALA A 188 11.99 -11.46 0.72
CA ALA A 188 10.93 -10.57 1.19
C ALA A 188 11.49 -9.25 1.74
N VAL A 189 12.53 -9.33 2.59
CA VAL A 189 13.19 -8.14 3.16
C VAL A 189 13.91 -7.32 2.09
N THR A 190 14.64 -7.95 1.17
CA THR A 190 15.37 -7.25 0.10
C THR A 190 14.43 -6.62 -0.91
N ASN A 191 13.37 -7.33 -1.30
CA ASN A 191 12.37 -6.79 -2.22
C ASN A 191 11.65 -5.60 -1.59
N ARG A 192 11.29 -5.70 -0.29
CA ARG A 192 10.67 -4.57 0.41
C ARG A 192 11.57 -3.33 0.42
N LYS A 193 12.85 -3.49 0.81
CA LYS A 193 13.82 -2.38 0.78
C LYS A 193 14.01 -1.80 -0.62
N MET A 194 14.00 -2.65 -1.65
CA MET A 194 14.10 -2.21 -3.04
C MET A 194 12.87 -1.38 -3.44
N TYR A 195 11.66 -1.85 -3.12
CA TYR A 195 10.43 -1.09 -3.36
C TYR A 195 10.43 0.26 -2.63
N ASP A 196 10.81 0.28 -1.35
CA ASP A 196 10.89 1.53 -0.58
C ASP A 196 11.91 2.51 -1.19
N THR A 197 13.02 2.01 -1.73
CA THR A 197 14.03 2.84 -2.40
C THR A 197 13.53 3.39 -3.74
N ILE A 198 12.89 2.54 -4.55
CA ILE A 198 12.28 2.95 -5.83
C ILE A 198 11.19 4.00 -5.57
N ALA A 199 10.38 3.79 -4.54
CA ALA A 199 9.37 4.72 -4.09
C ALA A 199 9.99 6.10 -3.76
N LEU A 200 11.01 6.13 -2.91
CA LEU A 200 11.67 7.39 -2.57
C LEU A 200 12.22 8.14 -3.80
N GLU A 201 12.83 7.42 -4.74
CA GLU A 201 13.34 8.00 -5.99
C GLU A 201 12.21 8.51 -6.90
N MET A 202 11.10 7.78 -7.01
CA MET A 202 9.93 8.22 -7.78
C MET A 202 9.32 9.49 -7.20
N ARG A 203 9.23 9.60 -5.86
CA ARG A 203 8.78 10.82 -5.19
C ARG A 203 9.65 12.01 -5.54
N HIS A 204 10.97 11.83 -5.51
CA HIS A 204 11.92 12.87 -5.87
C HIS A 204 11.74 13.31 -7.33
N ARG A 205 11.55 12.36 -8.26
CA ARG A 205 11.33 12.66 -9.68
C ARG A 205 10.03 13.40 -9.94
N LEU A 206 8.94 13.02 -9.27
CA LEU A 206 7.66 13.70 -9.39
C LEU A 206 7.75 15.13 -8.87
N LYS A 207 8.38 15.34 -7.70
CA LYS A 207 8.64 16.68 -7.16
C LYS A 207 9.42 17.54 -8.15
N ASN A 208 10.45 16.97 -8.80
CA ASN A 208 11.23 17.68 -9.81
C ASN A 208 10.41 18.01 -11.06
N ALA A 209 9.57 17.10 -11.55
CA ALA A 209 8.69 17.35 -12.68
C ALA A 209 7.70 18.50 -12.41
N PHE A 210 7.07 18.52 -11.23
CA PHE A 210 6.19 19.61 -10.83
C PHE A 210 6.93 20.94 -10.65
N ALA A 211 8.17 20.92 -10.14
CA ALA A 211 9.00 22.12 -10.04
C ALA A 211 9.34 22.71 -11.41
N VAL A 212 9.70 21.87 -12.39
CA VAL A 212 9.95 22.30 -13.77
C VAL A 212 8.68 22.85 -14.41
N ALA A 213 7.56 22.14 -14.29
CA ALA A 213 6.26 22.61 -14.81
C ALA A 213 5.86 23.97 -14.22
N SER A 214 6.06 24.14 -12.91
CA SER A 214 5.83 25.41 -12.20
C SER A 214 6.75 26.52 -12.70
N ALA A 215 8.02 26.23 -12.97
CA ALA A 215 8.97 27.19 -13.51
C ALA A 215 8.59 27.63 -14.94
N ILE A 216 8.21 26.68 -15.80
CA ILE A 216 7.73 26.98 -17.16
C ILE A 216 6.49 27.87 -17.10
N ALA A 217 5.50 27.54 -16.26
CA ALA A 217 4.29 28.36 -16.10
C ALA A 217 4.62 29.81 -15.69
N LYS A 218 5.51 29.99 -14.71
CA LYS A 218 5.96 31.33 -14.28
C LYS A 218 6.72 32.08 -15.37
N ILE A 219 7.61 31.42 -16.10
CA ILE A 219 8.37 32.03 -17.20
C ILE A 219 7.43 32.47 -18.32
N SER A 220 6.48 31.62 -18.70
CA SER A 220 5.49 31.91 -19.76
C SER A 220 4.60 33.10 -19.44
N ALA A 221 4.28 33.34 -18.16
CA ALA A 221 3.49 34.50 -17.76
C ALA A 221 4.30 35.78 -17.49
N ARG A 222 5.64 35.70 -17.42
CA ARG A 222 6.50 36.81 -16.98
C ARG A 222 6.41 38.06 -17.85
N GLN A 223 6.13 37.91 -19.14
CA GLN A 223 6.05 39.03 -20.10
C GLN A 223 4.62 39.51 -20.34
N THR A 224 3.62 38.87 -19.74
CA THR A 224 2.21 39.17 -19.97
C THR A 224 1.49 39.29 -18.62
N PRO A 225 1.32 40.51 -18.08
CA PRO A 225 0.71 40.73 -16.77
C PRO A 225 -0.68 40.08 -16.63
N GLU A 226 -1.44 40.02 -17.73
CA GLU A 226 -2.76 39.37 -17.79
C GLU A 226 -2.72 37.85 -17.52
N HIS A 227 -1.58 37.18 -17.77
CA HIS A 227 -1.42 35.73 -17.58
C HIS A 227 -0.82 35.39 -16.20
N GLN A 228 -0.35 36.38 -15.46
CA GLN A 228 0.30 36.18 -14.17
C GLN A 228 -0.61 35.52 -13.12
N PRO A 229 -1.89 35.92 -12.97
CA PRO A 229 -2.82 35.23 -12.07
C PRO A 229 -3.03 33.75 -12.43
N PHE A 230 -3.09 33.44 -13.73
CA PHE A 230 -3.25 32.06 -14.21
C PHE A 230 -2.02 31.19 -13.92
N ALA A 231 -0.81 31.72 -14.12
CA ALA A 231 0.42 30.99 -13.79
C ALA A 231 0.57 30.75 -12.29
N GLU A 232 0.18 31.71 -11.45
CA GLU A 232 0.15 31.53 -10.00
C GLU A 232 -0.83 30.44 -9.58
N ASP A 233 -2.01 30.39 -10.21
CA ASP A 233 -3.01 29.34 -9.98
C ASP A 233 -2.50 27.94 -10.36
N LEU A 234 -1.84 27.81 -11.52
CA LEU A 234 -1.22 26.56 -11.97
C LEU A 234 -0.13 26.05 -11.01
N VAL A 235 0.73 26.94 -10.51
CA VAL A 235 1.81 26.57 -9.57
C VAL A 235 1.26 26.02 -8.26
N LYS A 236 0.14 26.59 -7.78
CA LYS A 236 -0.53 26.10 -6.56
C LYS A 236 -1.08 24.69 -6.77
N ARG A 237 -1.75 24.45 -7.90
CA ARG A 237 -2.26 23.12 -8.27
C ARG A 237 -1.16 22.07 -8.39
N PHE A 238 -0.05 22.41 -9.04
CA PHE A 238 1.09 21.49 -9.14
C PHE A 238 1.68 21.14 -7.77
N SER A 239 1.70 22.09 -6.84
CA SER A 239 2.15 21.85 -5.47
C SER A 239 1.21 20.89 -4.71
N SER A 240 -0.11 21.11 -4.74
CA SER A 240 -1.08 20.21 -4.10
C SER A 240 -1.06 18.80 -4.69
N LEU A 241 -0.93 18.68 -6.02
CA LEU A 241 -0.79 17.39 -6.70
C LEU A 241 0.53 16.68 -6.34
N ALA A 242 1.63 17.41 -6.17
CA ALA A 242 2.92 16.84 -5.79
C ALA A 242 2.86 16.18 -4.40
N VAL A 243 2.10 16.74 -3.46
CA VAL A 243 1.91 16.19 -2.11
C VAL A 243 1.13 14.89 -2.17
N ALA A 244 -0.02 14.88 -2.85
CA ALA A 244 -0.86 13.69 -2.99
C ALA A 244 -0.16 12.56 -3.73
N GLN A 245 0.55 12.88 -4.81
CA GLN A 245 1.34 11.92 -5.57
C GLN A 245 2.54 11.41 -4.76
N GLY A 246 3.13 12.23 -3.90
CA GLY A 246 4.19 11.78 -2.99
C GLY A 246 3.74 10.71 -2.00
N LYS A 247 2.45 10.71 -1.62
CA LYS A 247 1.84 9.72 -0.73
C LYS A 247 1.46 8.41 -1.43
N LEU A 248 1.03 8.48 -2.69
CA LEU A 248 0.74 7.29 -3.51
C LEU A 248 1.96 6.38 -3.68
N VAL A 249 3.14 6.96 -3.63
CA VAL A 249 4.39 6.24 -3.81
C VAL A 249 4.80 5.41 -2.59
N ASP A 250 4.29 5.74 -1.39
CA ASP A 250 4.49 4.96 -0.16
C ASP A 250 3.40 3.90 0.09
N ALA A 251 2.28 4.03 -0.63
CA ALA A 251 1.08 3.24 -0.42
C ALA A 251 1.04 2.02 -1.34
N ALA A 252 1.34 0.85 -0.81
CA ALA A 252 0.94 -0.43 -1.41
C ALA A 252 -0.54 -0.76 -1.13
N SER A 253 -1.26 0.12 -0.42
CA SER A 253 -2.57 -0.12 0.21
C SER A 253 -3.29 1.21 0.52
N ASP A 254 -4.60 1.15 0.75
CA ASP A 254 -5.48 2.27 1.05
C ASP A 254 -4.97 3.17 2.21
N PHE A 255 -5.28 4.47 2.14
CA PHE A 255 -4.69 5.49 3.03
C PHE A 255 -5.71 6.08 4.01
N PRO A 256 -5.39 6.31 5.30
CA PRO A 256 -6.33 6.89 6.25
C PRO A 256 -6.78 8.31 5.86
N LEU A 257 -8.09 8.51 5.71
CA LEU A 257 -8.69 9.78 5.26
C LEU A 257 -8.27 10.98 6.14
N ARG A 258 -8.28 10.82 7.46
CA ARG A 258 -7.95 11.90 8.40
C ARG A 258 -6.51 12.38 8.20
N ALA A 259 -5.55 11.45 8.13
CA ALA A 259 -4.16 11.76 7.85
C ALA A 259 -3.96 12.37 6.45
N LEU A 260 -4.82 12.00 5.48
CA LEU A 260 -4.74 12.60 4.15
C LEU A 260 -5.05 14.09 4.20
N VAL A 261 -6.17 14.46 4.83
CA VAL A 261 -6.63 15.84 4.91
C VAL A 261 -5.65 16.71 5.72
N SER A 262 -5.17 16.23 6.87
CA SER A 262 -4.18 16.95 7.69
C SER A 262 -2.93 17.29 6.90
N ASP A 263 -2.28 16.31 6.26
CA ASP A 263 -1.02 16.57 5.56
C ASP A 263 -1.21 17.45 4.29
N LEU A 264 -2.38 17.39 3.65
CA LEU A 264 -2.69 18.26 2.50
C LEU A 264 -2.78 19.74 2.92
N VAL A 265 -3.29 19.99 4.12
CA VAL A 265 -3.44 21.33 4.69
C VAL A 265 -2.10 21.82 5.25
N ASP A 266 -1.33 20.97 5.94
CA ASP A 266 0.04 21.25 6.38
C ASP A 266 0.94 21.63 5.19
N ALA A 267 0.86 20.87 4.09
CA ALA A 267 1.66 21.17 2.90
C ALA A 267 1.30 22.51 2.23
N ALA A 268 0.12 23.08 2.52
CA ALA A 268 -0.26 24.43 2.10
C ALA A 268 0.27 25.53 3.07
N GLY A 269 0.98 25.15 4.13
CA GLY A 269 1.56 26.05 5.13
C GLY A 269 0.60 26.45 6.25
N VAL A 270 -0.44 25.65 6.48
CA VAL A 270 -1.49 25.91 7.48
C VAL A 270 -1.24 25.06 8.72
N SER A 271 -1.31 25.67 9.90
CA SER A 271 -1.08 24.96 11.18
C SER A 271 -2.16 23.90 11.43
N GLU A 272 -1.78 22.74 11.94
CA GLU A 272 -2.72 21.67 12.33
C GLU A 272 -3.79 22.15 13.32
N GLU A 273 -3.47 23.14 14.17
CA GLU A 273 -4.42 23.70 15.14
C GLU A 273 -5.59 24.47 14.50
N THR A 274 -5.45 24.85 13.22
CA THR A 274 -6.47 25.62 12.48
C THR A 274 -7.41 24.73 11.67
N ILE A 275 -7.26 23.40 11.74
CA ILE A 275 -8.14 22.44 11.08
C ILE A 275 -8.59 21.33 12.04
N ASP A 276 -9.90 21.15 12.15
CA ASP A 276 -10.51 20.04 12.87
C ASP A 276 -10.93 18.94 11.88
N VAL A 277 -10.23 17.81 11.91
CA VAL A 277 -10.53 16.61 11.12
C VAL A 277 -11.24 15.51 11.92
N SER A 278 -11.57 15.76 13.19
CA SER A 278 -12.17 14.76 14.09
C SER A 278 -13.57 14.31 13.64
N GLY A 279 -14.27 15.15 12.87
CA GLY A 279 -15.58 14.88 12.29
C GLY A 279 -15.56 14.00 11.04
N LEU A 280 -14.39 13.62 10.52
CA LEU A 280 -14.26 12.71 9.37
C LEU A 280 -14.41 11.25 9.81
N PRO A 281 -14.96 10.34 8.98
CA PRO A 281 -15.01 8.92 9.31
C PRO A 281 -13.60 8.32 9.40
N ASP A 282 -13.45 7.28 10.22
CA ASP A 282 -12.21 6.50 10.29
C ASP A 282 -12.24 5.43 9.19
N CYS A 283 -11.87 5.84 7.98
CA CYS A 283 -11.86 4.97 6.80
C CYS A 283 -10.58 5.15 5.99
N LEU A 284 -10.28 4.13 5.19
CA LEU A 284 -9.23 4.21 4.20
C LEU A 284 -9.81 4.72 2.87
N VAL A 285 -8.99 5.44 2.11
CA VAL A 285 -9.33 5.90 0.77
C VAL A 285 -8.38 5.30 -0.25
N ASP A 286 -8.92 4.93 -1.40
CA ASP A 286 -8.15 4.39 -2.52
C ASP A 286 -7.37 5.49 -3.27
N GLU A 287 -6.59 5.09 -4.27
CA GLU A 287 -5.79 6.00 -5.08
C GLU A 287 -6.65 7.03 -5.85
N ALA A 288 -7.82 6.62 -6.36
CA ALA A 288 -8.69 7.49 -7.14
C ALA A 288 -9.31 8.57 -6.24
N GLN A 289 -9.84 8.17 -5.09
CA GLN A 289 -10.38 9.03 -4.06
C GLN A 289 -9.31 9.99 -3.52
N MET A 290 -8.09 9.50 -3.25
CA MET A 290 -6.98 10.32 -2.76
C MET A 290 -6.66 11.47 -3.72
N ARG A 291 -6.59 11.19 -5.04
CA ARG A 291 -6.31 12.21 -6.06
C ARG A 291 -7.40 13.28 -6.11
N VAL A 292 -8.67 12.89 -5.98
CA VAL A 292 -9.79 13.85 -5.98
C VAL A 292 -9.75 14.71 -4.71
N ILE A 293 -9.66 14.08 -3.54
CA ILE A 293 -9.61 14.77 -2.24
C ILE A 293 -8.43 15.76 -2.20
N ALA A 294 -7.26 15.38 -2.71
CA ALA A 294 -6.10 16.25 -2.78
C ALA A 294 -6.34 17.56 -3.53
N VAL A 295 -7.00 17.49 -4.69
CA VAL A 295 -7.31 18.69 -5.46
C VAL A 295 -8.38 19.51 -4.76
N VAL A 296 -9.44 18.86 -4.26
CA VAL A 296 -10.55 19.57 -3.60
C VAL A 296 -10.05 20.31 -2.36
N ILE A 297 -9.36 19.61 -1.45
CA ILE A 297 -8.81 20.19 -0.23
C ILE A 297 -7.76 21.26 -0.56
N GLY A 298 -6.86 21.02 -1.51
CA GLY A 298 -5.86 22.03 -1.91
C GLY A 298 -6.47 23.33 -2.43
N GLU A 299 -7.54 23.25 -3.23
CA GLU A 299 -8.28 24.41 -3.73
C GLU A 299 -9.05 25.12 -2.61
N LEU A 300 -9.72 24.37 -1.73
CA LEU A 300 -10.47 24.95 -0.60
C LEU A 300 -9.55 25.63 0.41
N THR A 301 -8.43 25.00 0.79
CA THR A 301 -7.42 25.60 1.67
C THR A 301 -6.85 26.88 1.05
N THR A 302 -6.55 26.88 -0.26
CA THR A 302 -6.07 28.08 -0.96
C THR A 302 -7.10 29.20 -0.96
N ASN A 303 -8.38 28.86 -1.15
CA ASN A 303 -9.45 29.85 -1.14
C ASN A 303 -9.67 30.44 0.25
N SER A 304 -9.61 29.61 1.30
CA SER A 304 -9.73 30.06 2.67
C SER A 304 -8.57 31.01 3.07
N LEU A 305 -7.33 30.68 2.71
CA LEU A 305 -6.18 31.56 2.95
C LEU A 305 -6.29 32.92 2.26
N LYS A 306 -6.91 32.97 1.07
CA LYS A 306 -7.07 34.21 0.30
C LYS A 306 -8.27 35.04 0.74
N TYR A 307 -9.40 34.38 0.99
CA TYR A 307 -10.72 35.02 1.02
C TYR A 307 -11.57 34.63 2.23
N GLY A 308 -11.13 33.68 3.07
CA GLY A 308 -11.96 33.09 4.11
C GLY A 308 -11.33 33.07 5.50
N ALA A 309 -11.72 32.11 6.32
CA ALA A 309 -11.43 32.04 7.76
C ALA A 309 -9.93 31.95 8.06
N LEU A 310 -9.17 31.17 7.28
CA LEU A 310 -7.73 31.01 7.50
C LEU A 310 -6.94 32.32 7.30
N ARG A 311 -7.48 33.29 6.54
CA ARG A 311 -6.84 34.61 6.33
C ARG A 311 -6.57 35.35 7.65
N ASN A 312 -7.44 35.19 8.63
CA ASN A 312 -7.38 35.88 9.93
C ASN A 312 -7.04 34.93 11.09
N GLY A 313 -6.54 33.72 10.78
CA GLY A 313 -6.25 32.70 11.81
C GLY A 313 -7.50 32.02 12.38
N GLY A 314 -8.62 32.04 11.65
CA GLY A 314 -9.81 31.25 11.98
C GLY A 314 -9.57 29.75 11.78
N ALA A 315 -10.56 28.94 12.17
CA ALA A 315 -10.49 27.49 12.08
C ALA A 315 -11.41 26.93 10.97
N ILE A 316 -11.02 25.80 10.41
CA ILE A 316 -11.80 25.01 9.45
C ILE A 316 -12.25 23.71 10.10
N TYR A 317 -13.46 23.26 9.79
CA TYR A 317 -13.99 21.99 10.27
C TYR A 317 -14.25 21.07 9.08
N CYS A 318 -13.65 19.88 9.10
CA CYS A 318 -13.88 18.82 8.15
C CYS A 318 -14.77 17.75 8.79
N GLN A 319 -15.93 17.54 8.21
CA GLN A 319 -16.89 16.52 8.63
C GLN A 319 -17.11 15.52 7.51
N GLY A 320 -17.51 14.30 7.85
CA GLY A 320 -17.88 13.33 6.84
C GLY A 320 -18.67 12.17 7.40
N ARG A 321 -19.22 11.38 6.49
CA ARG A 321 -19.94 10.15 6.79
C ARG A 321 -19.90 9.21 5.60
N ILE A 322 -20.06 7.92 5.87
CA ILE A 322 -20.24 6.91 4.84
C ILE A 322 -21.71 6.52 4.86
N GLU A 323 -22.39 6.67 3.73
CA GLU A 323 -23.78 6.26 3.52
C GLU A 323 -23.84 5.39 2.27
N ASP A 324 -24.29 4.15 2.42
CA ASP A 324 -24.24 3.13 1.37
C ASP A 324 -22.82 3.01 0.76
N GLU A 325 -22.70 3.21 -0.55
CA GLU A 325 -21.45 3.18 -1.32
C GLU A 325 -20.83 4.58 -1.52
N TRP A 326 -21.15 5.55 -0.65
CA TRP A 326 -20.72 6.93 -0.79
C TRP A 326 -20.01 7.47 0.44
N LEU A 327 -18.82 8.02 0.21
CA LEU A 327 -18.11 8.86 1.17
C LEU A 327 -18.55 10.31 0.96
N HIS A 328 -19.27 10.86 1.94
CA HIS A 328 -19.68 12.25 1.98
C HIS A 328 -18.71 13.05 2.85
N LEU A 329 -18.23 14.18 2.32
CA LEU A 329 -17.28 15.08 2.97
C LEU A 329 -17.82 16.50 2.94
N SER A 330 -17.61 17.23 4.04
CA SER A 330 -18.06 18.60 4.24
C SER A 330 -16.90 19.44 4.75
N TRP A 331 -16.56 20.48 4.01
CA TRP A 331 -15.69 21.58 4.45
C TRP A 331 -16.56 22.69 5.01
N ILE A 332 -16.35 23.05 6.27
CA ILE A 332 -17.12 24.08 6.97
C ILE A 332 -16.15 25.16 7.45
N GLU A 333 -16.48 26.39 7.11
CA GLU A 333 -15.63 27.55 7.29
C GLU A 333 -16.44 28.71 7.87
N PRO A 334 -16.36 28.96 9.18
CA PRO A 334 -17.08 30.04 9.82
C PRO A 334 -16.58 31.41 9.36
N LEU A 335 -17.50 32.33 9.01
CA LEU A 335 -17.16 33.69 8.58
C LEU A 335 -18.07 34.69 9.30
N GLU A 336 -17.50 35.64 10.04
CA GLU A 336 -18.24 36.58 10.91
C GLU A 336 -19.04 37.67 10.16
N ASP A 337 -19.00 37.70 8.82
CA ASP A 337 -19.66 38.74 8.00
C ASP A 337 -20.13 38.20 6.63
N ALA A 338 -20.70 36.98 6.63
CA ALA A 338 -21.26 36.37 5.43
C ALA A 338 -22.62 37.00 5.10
N SER A 339 -22.62 38.18 4.46
CA SER A 339 -23.85 38.85 4.03
C SER A 339 -24.72 37.91 3.19
N GLU A 340 -25.92 37.60 3.67
CA GLU A 340 -26.96 36.86 2.93
C GLU A 340 -27.25 37.59 1.61
N GLY A 341 -26.92 36.96 0.49
CA GLY A 341 -27.42 37.40 -0.81
C GLY A 341 -26.41 38.00 -1.79
N GLN A 342 -25.10 37.83 -1.63
CA GLN A 342 -24.21 37.93 -2.79
C GLN A 342 -24.29 36.66 -3.64
N THR A 343 -25.41 36.54 -4.37
CA THR A 343 -25.40 35.89 -5.68
C THR A 343 -24.64 36.82 -6.62
N GLU A 344 -23.34 36.98 -6.42
CA GLU A 344 -22.51 37.71 -7.36
C GLU A 344 -22.37 36.86 -8.63
N THR A 345 -23.32 37.05 -9.53
CA THR A 345 -23.05 37.13 -10.98
C THR A 345 -22.05 38.26 -11.22
N SER A 346 -20.80 38.06 -10.79
CA SER A 346 -19.66 38.89 -11.13
C SER A 346 -18.81 38.09 -12.11
N SER A 347 -18.67 38.68 -13.30
CA SER A 347 -18.09 38.15 -14.51
C SER A 347 -16.57 37.90 -14.44
N SER A 348 -16.15 36.95 -13.61
CA SER A 348 -14.92 36.18 -13.79
C SER A 348 -15.21 34.77 -13.28
N THR A 349 -15.21 33.81 -14.20
CA THR A 349 -15.39 32.39 -13.93
C THR A 349 -14.66 31.94 -12.66
N ASN A 350 -15.44 31.49 -11.66
CA ASN A 350 -15.02 30.78 -10.45
C ASN A 350 -14.15 29.55 -10.78
N THR A 351 -12.87 29.77 -11.09
CA THR A 351 -11.94 28.73 -11.60
C THR A 351 -11.77 27.58 -10.62
N GLY A 352 -11.65 27.87 -9.32
CA GLY A 352 -11.46 26.84 -8.28
C GLY A 352 -12.67 25.93 -8.11
N LEU A 353 -13.88 26.49 -7.93
CA LEU A 353 -15.11 25.69 -7.76
C LEU A 353 -15.47 24.92 -9.03
N ALA A 354 -15.23 25.50 -10.22
CA ALA A 354 -15.45 24.79 -11.49
C ALA A 354 -14.50 23.60 -11.65
N VAL A 355 -13.26 23.71 -11.18
CA VAL A 355 -12.29 22.60 -11.17
C VAL A 355 -12.71 21.52 -10.18
N ILE A 356 -13.08 21.89 -8.95
CA ILE A 356 -13.63 20.97 -7.94
C ILE A 356 -14.82 20.21 -8.54
N GLN A 357 -15.79 20.94 -9.10
CA GLN A 357 -16.98 20.33 -9.67
C GLN A 357 -16.66 19.39 -10.82
N ARG A 358 -15.74 19.76 -11.72
CA ARG A 358 -15.36 18.89 -12.84
C ARG A 358 -14.67 17.60 -12.38
N ILE A 359 -13.75 17.71 -11.41
CA ILE A 359 -13.01 16.54 -10.91
C ILE A 359 -13.92 15.60 -10.13
N VAL A 360 -14.73 16.14 -9.21
CA VAL A 360 -15.69 15.35 -8.43
C VAL A 360 -16.71 14.67 -9.35
N THR A 361 -17.30 15.41 -10.30
CA THR A 361 -18.27 14.83 -11.26
C THR A 361 -17.62 13.77 -12.15
N SER A 362 -16.36 13.97 -12.58
CA SER A 362 -15.65 12.97 -13.39
C SER A 362 -15.37 11.67 -12.63
N ALA A 363 -15.33 11.73 -11.29
CA ALA A 363 -15.24 10.57 -10.41
C ALA A 363 -16.62 9.99 -10.03
N GLY A 364 -17.70 10.44 -10.69
CA GLY A 364 -19.08 10.03 -10.40
C GLY A 364 -19.72 10.73 -9.20
N GLY A 365 -18.99 11.60 -8.51
CA GLY A 365 -19.43 12.33 -7.32
C GLY A 365 -20.32 13.54 -7.60
N GLN A 366 -20.81 14.14 -6.52
CA GLN A 366 -21.53 15.41 -6.54
C GLN A 366 -20.85 16.43 -5.62
N VAL A 367 -20.96 17.71 -5.96
CA VAL A 367 -20.52 18.83 -5.11
C VAL A 367 -21.63 19.85 -4.97
N SER A 368 -21.79 20.40 -3.78
CA SER A 368 -22.64 21.56 -3.49
C SER A 368 -21.89 22.58 -2.64
N ARG A 369 -22.24 23.85 -2.83
CA ARG A 369 -21.69 24.97 -2.06
C ARG A 369 -22.83 25.80 -1.52
N VAL A 370 -22.80 26.07 -0.21
CA VAL A 370 -23.78 26.92 0.48
C VAL A 370 -23.01 27.99 1.24
N MET A 371 -23.44 29.25 1.08
CA MET A 371 -22.99 30.36 1.92
C MET A 371 -24.19 30.79 2.75
N ASN A 372 -24.07 30.79 4.07
CA ASN A 372 -25.10 31.22 5.00
C ASN A 372 -24.51 32.20 6.04
N GLN A 373 -25.35 32.67 6.98
CA GLN A 373 -24.91 33.58 8.05
C GLN A 373 -23.81 32.97 8.94
N ASP A 374 -23.72 31.64 9.02
CA ASP A 374 -22.71 30.92 9.80
C ASP A 374 -21.38 30.74 9.05
N GLY A 375 -21.34 31.04 7.75
CA GLY A 375 -20.15 30.99 6.91
C GLY A 375 -20.30 30.16 5.62
N LEU A 376 -19.19 29.60 5.16
CA LEU A 376 -19.11 28.81 3.94
C LEU A 376 -19.15 27.30 4.26
N ARG A 377 -20.01 26.58 3.56
CA ARG A 377 -20.03 25.12 3.54
C ARG A 377 -19.88 24.58 2.11
N VAL A 378 -18.96 23.65 1.92
CA VAL A 378 -18.79 22.91 0.66
C VAL A 378 -18.91 21.43 0.96
N ASP A 379 -19.92 20.79 0.38
CA ASP A 379 -20.15 19.36 0.50
C ASP A 379 -19.78 18.66 -0.82
N PHE A 380 -19.08 17.54 -0.74
CA PHE A 380 -18.82 16.69 -1.90
C PHE A 380 -18.88 15.21 -1.54
N SER A 381 -19.17 14.38 -2.54
CA SER A 381 -19.33 12.93 -2.38
C SER A 381 -18.47 12.17 -3.37
N LEU A 382 -17.96 11.01 -2.96
CA LEU A 382 -17.17 10.11 -3.79
C LEU A 382 -17.69 8.69 -3.59
N VAL A 383 -17.68 7.89 -4.66
CA VAL A 383 -17.97 6.45 -4.55
C VAL A 383 -16.94 5.82 -3.61
N HIS A 384 -17.38 5.01 -2.67
CA HIS A 384 -16.57 4.33 -1.68
C HIS A 384 -17.04 2.88 -1.59
N GLN A 385 -16.35 2.00 -2.30
CA GLN A 385 -16.56 0.56 -2.17
C GLN A 385 -15.72 0.07 -1.00
N GLN A 386 -16.36 -0.45 0.05
CA GLN A 386 -15.63 -1.22 1.04
C GLN A 386 -15.09 -2.47 0.34
N ALA A 387 -13.77 -2.67 0.39
CA ALA A 387 -13.22 -3.97 0.07
C ALA A 387 -13.90 -4.99 0.99
N ASP A 388 -14.64 -5.94 0.41
CA ASP A 388 -15.33 -6.99 1.14
C ASP A 388 -14.41 -7.56 2.21
N ALA A 389 -14.73 -7.29 3.47
CA ALA A 389 -14.15 -7.96 4.62
C ALA A 389 -14.74 -9.38 4.67
N SER A 390 -14.42 -10.20 3.67
CA SER A 390 -14.80 -11.61 3.62
C SER A 390 -13.74 -12.44 2.90
N SER A 391 -12.74 -12.87 3.66
CA SER A 391 -12.27 -14.25 3.64
C SER A 391 -11.32 -14.43 4.83
N ASP A 392 -11.91 -14.80 5.97
CA ASP A 392 -11.22 -15.43 7.11
C ASP A 392 -10.38 -16.64 6.68
#